data_AF-A0A2S2PUE3-F1
#
_entry.id   AF-A0A2S2PUE3-F1
#
_cell.length_a   1.000
_cell.length_b   1.000
_cell.length_c   1.000
_cell.angle_alpha   90.00
_cell.angle_beta   90.00
_cell.angle_gamma   90.00
#
_symmetry.space_group_name_H-M   'P 1'
#
loop_
_entity.id
_entity.type
_entity.pdbx_description
1 polymer ?
#
loop_
_entity_poly.entity_id
_entity_poly.type
_entity_poly.pdbx_seq_one_letter_code
_entity_poly.pdbx_strand_id
1 'polypeptide(L)'
;QLPPPFILTGDFTCHSELWGSKKTDDRGKIIEKILDDERLVILNNGDPTRFNPANGLFSSIDLTFSNPSLAQQLDWQVLPHLYSSDHIPILIKIYDPIKKTLN
;
A
#
# COMPACT_ATOMS: atom_id res chain seq x y z
N GLN A 1 5.54 -18.82 -4.84
CA GLN A 1 5.87 -17.72 -3.89
C GLN A 1 6.93 -16.83 -4.53
N LEU A 2 6.88 -15.51 -4.32
CA LEU A 2 7.90 -14.59 -4.84
C LEU A 2 9.21 -14.69 -4.02
N PRO A 3 10.39 -14.71 -4.67
CA PRO A 3 11.65 -14.70 -3.95
C PRO A 3 11.89 -13.32 -3.28
N PRO A 4 12.22 -13.25 -1.97
CA PRO A 4 12.58 -12.00 -1.32
C PRO A 4 13.99 -11.51 -1.74
N PRO A 5 14.25 -10.19 -1.68
CA PRO A 5 13.33 -9.11 -1.32
C PRO A 5 12.38 -8.74 -2.46
N PHE A 6 11.13 -8.37 -2.14
CA PHE A 6 10.15 -7.95 -3.13
C PHE A 6 9.30 -6.77 -2.65
N ILE A 7 8.83 -5.99 -3.61
CA ILE A 7 7.71 -5.05 -3.48
C ILE A 7 6.68 -5.45 -4.54
N LEU A 8 5.43 -5.59 -4.12
CA LEU A 8 4.29 -5.79 -5.00
C LEU A 8 3.40 -4.55 -4.92
N THR A 9 3.07 -3.97 -6.06
CA THR A 9 2.20 -2.78 -6.14
C THR A 9 1.21 -2.94 -7.28
N GLY A 10 0.04 -2.32 -7.15
CA GLY A 10 -0.96 -2.27 -8.21
C GLY A 10 -2.30 -1.72 -7.75
N ASP A 11 -3.19 -1.49 -8.70
CA ASP A 11 -4.62 -1.25 -8.46
C ASP A 11 -5.32 -2.61 -8.28
N PHE A 12 -5.75 -2.89 -7.06
CA PHE A 12 -6.48 -4.12 -6.73
C PHE A 12 -7.99 -3.91 -6.80
N THR A 13 -8.43 -2.64 -6.83
CA THR A 13 -9.83 -2.23 -6.86
C THR A 13 -10.67 -2.90 -5.77
N CYS A 14 -10.07 -3.26 -4.63
CA CYS A 14 -10.70 -3.95 -3.50
C CYS A 14 -10.72 -3.08 -2.24
N HIS A 15 -11.62 -3.40 -1.32
CA HIS A 15 -11.86 -2.58 -0.14
C HIS A 15 -11.70 -3.40 1.13
N SER A 16 -10.91 -2.90 2.08
CA SER A 16 -10.81 -3.40 3.44
C SER A 16 -10.58 -2.27 4.43
N GLU A 17 -11.14 -2.44 5.62
CA GLU A 17 -10.85 -1.58 6.77
C GLU A 17 -9.35 -1.62 7.15
N LEU A 18 -8.62 -2.71 6.85
CA LEU A 18 -7.19 -2.83 7.11
C LEU A 18 -6.32 -1.81 6.38
N TRP A 19 -6.75 -1.33 5.20
CA TRP A 19 -6.04 -0.32 4.42
C TRP A 19 -6.85 0.95 4.18
N GLY A 20 -7.80 1.26 5.07
CA GLY A 20 -8.47 2.56 5.12
C GLY A 20 -9.80 2.66 4.39
N SER A 21 -10.38 1.54 3.91
CA SER A 21 -11.76 1.57 3.39
C SER A 21 -12.78 1.60 4.54
N LYS A 22 -13.99 2.10 4.26
CA LYS A 22 -15.08 2.15 5.26
C LYS A 22 -15.67 0.78 5.63
N LYS A 23 -15.51 -0.20 4.74
CA LYS A 23 -16.02 -1.57 4.86
C LYS A 23 -15.12 -2.51 4.08
N THR A 24 -15.04 -3.76 4.52
CA THR A 24 -14.39 -4.83 3.77
C THR A 24 -15.36 -5.48 2.78
N ASP A 25 -15.03 -5.46 1.48
CA ASP A 25 -15.74 -6.18 0.43
C ASP A 25 -15.21 -7.61 0.26
N ASP A 26 -15.85 -8.44 -0.56
CA ASP A 26 -15.45 -9.85 -0.69
C ASP A 26 -14.05 -10.01 -1.30
N ARG A 27 -13.60 -9.08 -2.15
CA ARG A 27 -12.23 -9.05 -2.67
C ARG A 27 -11.24 -8.64 -1.58
N GLY A 28 -11.62 -7.70 -0.72
CA GLY A 28 -10.90 -7.33 0.48
C GLY A 28 -10.64 -8.53 1.37
N LYS A 29 -11.67 -9.31 1.71
CA LYS A 29 -11.53 -10.53 2.52
C LYS A 29 -10.56 -11.55 1.92
N ILE A 30 -10.50 -11.66 0.60
CA ILE A 30 -9.54 -12.55 -0.09
C ILE A 30 -8.11 -12.04 0.13
N ILE A 31 -7.87 -10.73 -0.02
CA ILE A 31 -6.56 -10.13 0.21
C ILE A 31 -6.19 -10.19 1.70
N GLU A 32 -7.12 -9.93 2.63
CA GLU A 32 -6.93 -10.10 4.07
C GLU A 32 -6.47 -11.53 4.40
N LYS A 33 -7.11 -12.55 3.82
CA LYS A 33 -6.70 -13.94 3.99
C LYS A 33 -5.30 -14.23 3.42
N ILE A 34 -4.90 -13.55 2.34
CA ILE A 34 -3.53 -13.66 1.81
C ILE A 34 -2.52 -12.99 2.77
N LEU A 35 -2.93 -11.93 3.48
CA LEU A 35 -2.12 -11.24 4.49
C LEU A 35 -1.95 -12.03 5.79
N ASP A 36 -2.76 -13.07 6.04
CA ASP A 36 -2.53 -14.02 7.14
C ASP A 36 -1.21 -14.81 6.98
N ASP A 37 -0.60 -14.79 5.78
CA ASP A 37 0.75 -15.28 5.54
C ASP A 37 1.80 -14.34 6.15
N GLU A 38 2.54 -14.80 7.17
CA GLU A 38 3.59 -14.02 7.86
C GLU A 38 4.71 -13.49 6.94
N ARG A 39 4.73 -13.89 5.67
CA ARG A 39 5.73 -13.49 4.68
C ARG A 39 5.30 -12.28 3.83
N LEU A 40 4.10 -11.75 4.06
CA LEU A 40 3.56 -10.59 3.36
C LEU A 40 3.18 -9.48 4.36
N VAL A 41 3.59 -8.26 4.07
CA VAL A 41 3.25 -7.07 4.86
C VAL A 41 2.63 -6.04 3.92
N ILE A 42 1.45 -5.54 4.28
CA ILE A 42 0.84 -4.39 3.62
C ILE A 42 1.48 -3.09 4.15
N LEU A 43 1.83 -2.18 3.25
CA LEU A 43 2.49 -0.91 3.59
C LEU A 43 1.52 0.27 3.65
N ASN A 44 0.32 0.13 3.08
CA ASN A 44 -0.71 1.16 3.14
C ASN A 44 -1.04 1.51 4.60
N ASN A 45 -1.09 2.80 4.90
CA ASN A 45 -1.34 3.34 6.24
C ASN A 45 -2.79 3.85 6.45
N GLY A 46 -3.66 3.62 5.46
CA GLY A 46 -5.04 4.11 5.44
C GLY A 46 -5.26 5.41 4.65
N ASP A 47 -4.19 6.08 4.21
CA ASP A 47 -4.31 7.25 3.35
C ASP A 47 -5.01 6.89 2.02
N PRO A 48 -5.80 7.81 1.44
CA PRO A 48 -6.49 7.57 0.19
C PRO A 48 -5.52 7.53 -0.98
N THR A 49 -5.73 6.59 -1.90
CA THR A 49 -4.88 6.41 -3.10
C THR A 49 -5.58 6.80 -4.39
N ARG A 50 -6.89 7.06 -4.34
CA ARG A 50 -7.68 7.49 -5.48
C ARG A 50 -8.80 8.44 -5.06
N PHE A 51 -9.01 9.47 -5.86
CA PHE A 51 -10.16 10.36 -5.80
C PHE A 51 -11.11 10.04 -6.96
N ASN A 52 -12.40 9.80 -6.69
CA ASN A 52 -13.37 9.57 -7.76
C ASN A 52 -14.07 10.89 -8.13
N PRO A 53 -13.81 11.47 -9.32
CA PRO A 53 -14.39 12.76 -9.71
C PRO A 53 -15.90 12.70 -9.92
N ALA A 54 -16.49 11.52 -10.16
CA ALA A 54 -17.92 11.38 -10.40
C ALA A 54 -18.78 11.55 -9.13
N ASN A 55 -18.22 11.23 -7.96
CA ASN A 55 -18.95 11.31 -6.68
C ASN A 55 -18.21 12.10 -5.59
N GLY A 56 -16.99 12.57 -5.86
CA GLY A 56 -16.18 13.34 -4.92
C GLY A 56 -15.62 12.55 -3.74
N LEU A 57 -15.64 11.22 -3.80
CA LEU A 57 -15.21 10.35 -2.71
C LEU A 57 -13.80 9.82 -2.93
N PHE A 58 -13.08 9.65 -1.82
CA PHE A 58 -11.77 9.02 -1.80
C PHE A 58 -11.87 7.53 -1.50
N SER A 59 -10.91 6.77 -2.03
CA SER A 59 -10.75 5.34 -1.78
C SER A 59 -9.28 4.94 -1.73
N SER A 60 -8.97 3.86 -1.02
CA SER A 60 -7.64 3.25 -0.93
C SER A 60 -7.68 1.90 -1.64
N ILE A 61 -7.39 1.90 -2.94
CA ILE A 61 -7.49 0.72 -3.81
C ILE A 61 -6.17 0.34 -4.48
N ASP A 62 -5.19 1.23 -4.44
CA ASP A 62 -3.83 0.99 -4.89
C ASP A 62 -3.05 0.47 -3.68
N LEU A 63 -2.69 -0.82 -3.70
CA LEU A 63 -2.09 -1.49 -2.57
C LEU A 63 -0.61 -1.75 -2.82
N THR A 64 0.18 -1.60 -1.76
CA THR A 64 1.60 -1.92 -1.76
C THR A 64 1.89 -2.97 -0.69
N PHE A 65 2.59 -4.02 -1.09
CA PHE A 65 3.03 -5.10 -0.23
C PHE A 65 4.53 -5.31 -0.33
N SER A 66 5.12 -5.91 0.71
CA SER A 66 6.51 -6.35 0.71
C SER A 66 6.70 -7.58 1.60
N ASN A 67 7.89 -8.18 1.58
CA ASN A 67 8.29 -9.14 2.59
C ASN A 67 8.72 -8.43 3.90
N PRO A 68 8.54 -9.05 5.09
CA PRO A 68 8.79 -8.40 6.38
C PRO A 68 10.19 -7.80 6.57
N SER A 69 11.23 -8.44 6.04
CA SER A 69 12.60 -7.94 6.18
C SER A 69 12.87 -6.68 5.35
N LEU A 70 12.19 -6.52 4.21
CA LEU A 70 12.27 -5.29 3.42
C LEU A 70 11.36 -4.21 4.02
N ALA A 71 10.17 -4.55 4.52
CA ALA A 71 9.21 -3.59 5.08
C ALA A 71 9.83 -2.62 6.11
N GLN A 72 10.74 -3.11 6.96
CA GLN A 72 11.45 -2.30 7.98
C GLN A 72 12.41 -1.24 7.40
N GLN A 73 12.71 -1.34 6.11
CA GLN A 73 13.60 -0.45 5.36
C GLN A 73 12.82 0.46 4.40
N LEU A 74 11.48 0.42 4.43
CA LEU A 74 10.62 1.19 3.55
C LEU A 74 9.90 2.29 4.32
N ASP A 75 9.91 3.51 3.77
CA ASP A 75 8.85 4.48 4.07
C ASP A 75 7.84 4.47 2.92
N TRP A 76 6.57 4.59 3.29
CA TRP A 76 5.45 4.63 2.37
C TRP A 76 4.62 5.89 2.66
N GLN A 77 4.27 6.65 1.62
CA GLN A 77 3.33 7.77 1.74
C GLN A 77 2.67 8.06 0.40
N VAL A 78 1.47 8.64 0.45
CA VAL A 78 0.84 9.26 -0.72
C VAL A 78 1.41 10.66 -0.95
N LEU A 79 1.54 11.06 -2.21
CA LEU A 79 1.94 12.42 -2.56
C LEU A 79 0.72 13.35 -2.53
N PRO A 80 0.89 14.64 -2.18
CA PRO A 80 -0.23 15.57 -2.00
C PRO A 80 -0.91 16.01 -3.30
N HIS A 81 -0.43 15.56 -4.47
CA HIS A 81 -0.88 16.04 -5.77
C HIS A 81 -1.28 14.89 -6.69
N LEU A 82 -2.41 15.06 -7.39
CA LEU A 82 -3.00 14.08 -8.30
C LEU A 82 -2.32 14.01 -9.69
N TYR A 83 -1.55 15.02 -10.08
CA TYR A 83 -0.88 15.13 -11.39
C TYR A 83 -1.78 14.77 -12.59
N SER A 84 -3.00 15.32 -12.63
CA SER A 84 -3.99 15.08 -13.70
C SER A 84 -4.52 13.65 -13.84
N SER A 85 -4.23 12.78 -12.87
CA SER A 85 -4.84 11.46 -12.70
C SER A 85 -5.92 11.52 -11.62
N ASP A 86 -6.86 10.58 -11.62
CA ASP A 86 -7.76 10.37 -10.49
C ASP A 86 -7.10 9.48 -9.40
N HIS A 87 -6.00 8.80 -9.73
CA HIS A 87 -5.11 8.11 -8.77
C HIS A 87 -4.06 9.07 -8.18
N ILE A 88 -3.83 8.93 -6.88
CA ILE A 88 -2.86 9.67 -6.09
C ILE A 88 -1.54 8.88 -6.11
N PRO A 89 -0.41 9.46 -6.56
CA PRO A 89 0.85 8.74 -6.60
C PRO A 89 1.32 8.34 -5.20
N ILE A 90 1.89 7.14 -5.14
CA ILE A 90 2.52 6.59 -3.95
C ILE A 90 4.04 6.76 -4.07
N LEU A 91 4.67 7.31 -3.04
CA LEU A 91 6.13 7.36 -2.91
C LEU A 91 6.60 6.29 -1.92
N ILE A 92 7.48 5.41 -2.40
CA ILE A 92 8.16 4.41 -1.57
C ILE A 92 9.64 4.77 -1.53
N LYS A 93 10.18 5.00 -0.33
CA LYS A 93 11.62 5.22 -0.12
C LYS A 93 12.24 3.95 0.44
N ILE A 94 13.36 3.54 -0.12
CA ILE A 94 14.12 2.37 0.35
C ILE A 94 15.39 2.88 1.04
N TYR A 95 15.60 2.49 2.29
CA TYR A 95 16.78 2.86 3.07
C TYR A 95 17.76 1.70 3.14
N ASP A 96 19.04 2.02 2.97
CA ASP A 96 20.12 1.08 3.25
C ASP A 96 20.36 1.03 4.77
N PRO A 97 20.20 -0.12 5.44
CA PRO A 97 20.41 -0.26 6.87
C PRO A 97 21.84 0.10 7.30
N ILE A 98 22.83 0.06 6.40
CA ILE A 98 24.22 0.43 6.70
C ILE A 98 24.38 1.94 6.97
N LYS A 99 23.45 2.79 6.48
CA LYS A 99 23.51 4.25 6.66
C LYS A 99 22.74 4.80 7.86
N LYS A 100 21.98 3.98 8.59
CA LYS A 100 21.23 4.43 9.79
C LYS A 100 22.12 4.68 11.02
N THR A 101 23.38 4.25 11.01
CA THR A 101 24.30 4.32 12.16
C THR A 101 25.32 5.48 12.08
N LEU A 102 25.22 6.37 11.10
CA LEU A 102 26.22 7.42 10.87
C LEU A 102 25.73 8.87 11.03
N ASN A 103 24.56 9.09 11.64
CA ASN A 103 24.11 10.42 12.03
C ASN A 103 23.85 10.50 13.54
#